data_AF-A0A4U7C4X4-F1
#
_entry.id   AF-A0A4U7C4X4-F1
#
_cell.length_a   1.000
_cell.length_b   1.000
_cell.length_c   1.000
_cell.angle_alpha   90.00
_cell.angle_beta   90.00
_cell.angle_gamma   90.00
#
_symmetry.space_group_name_H-M   'P 1'
#
loop_
_entity.id
_entity.type
_entity.pdbx_description
1 polymer ?
#
loop_
_entity_poly.entity_id
_entity_poly.type
_entity_poly.pdbx_seq_one_letter_code
_entity_poly.pdbx_strand_id
1 'polypeptide(L)'
;MIVHYMYPHDPYIVSDPKLQPNFDAALKSGAASREEVWEAYLDNLRFVLDEVELLLENLDRDKVIISADHGEAFGEYGFYRHPPACPIPSVRRVPWANTDASDKETYEPKAPAPEATETSSTVDDRLKELGYL
;
A
#
# COMPACT_ATOMS: atom_id res chain seq x y z
N MET A 1 7.31 -16.41 -0.72
CA MET A 1 5.94 -15.91 -0.48
C MET A 1 5.95 -14.42 -0.78
N ILE A 2 4.89 -13.90 -1.38
CA ILE A 2 4.70 -12.46 -1.60
C ILE A 2 3.34 -12.13 -1.01
N VAL A 3 3.30 -11.10 -0.16
CA VAL A 3 2.08 -10.56 0.43
C VAL A 3 1.99 -9.12 -0.03
N HIS A 4 0.82 -8.72 -0.54
CA HIS A 4 0.60 -7.41 -1.10
C HIS A 4 -0.51 -6.71 -0.31
N TYR A 5 -0.15 -5.64 0.38
CA TYR A 5 -1.08 -4.79 1.12
C TYR A 5 -1.50 -3.61 0.25
N MET A 6 -2.78 -3.20 0.37
CA MET A 6 -3.33 -2.07 -0.39
C MET A 6 -2.96 -0.71 0.22
N TYR A 7 -2.97 -0.62 1.55
CA TYR A 7 -2.72 0.63 2.26
C TYR A 7 -1.22 0.91 2.36
N PRO A 8 -0.80 2.20 2.39
CA PRO A 8 -1.60 3.40 2.63
C PRO A 8 -2.17 4.09 1.37
N HIS A 9 -2.42 3.38 0.26
CA HIS A 9 -3.07 3.96 -0.93
C HIS A 9 -4.41 4.64 -0.57
N ASP A 10 -4.75 5.74 -1.26
CA ASP A 10 -6.04 6.41 -1.08
C ASP A 10 -7.21 5.52 -1.53
N PRO A 11 -8.37 5.52 -0.85
CA PRO A 11 -8.82 6.42 0.21
C PRO A 11 -8.18 6.16 1.58
N TYR A 12 -7.97 7.24 2.36
CA TYR A 12 -7.45 7.18 3.74
C TYR A 12 -8.51 6.74 4.75
N ILE A 13 -8.87 5.45 4.77
CA ILE A 13 -10.05 4.91 5.44
C ILE A 13 -10.17 5.17 6.95
N VAL A 14 -9.06 5.36 7.65
CA VAL A 14 -9.04 5.66 9.10
C VAL A 14 -9.03 7.17 9.40
N SER A 15 -9.08 8.02 8.38
CA SER A 15 -8.97 9.47 8.50
C SER A 15 -10.29 10.20 8.27
N ASP A 16 -10.29 11.52 8.50
CA ASP A 16 -11.47 12.37 8.33
C ASP A 16 -12.08 12.23 6.92
N PRO A 17 -13.40 11.95 6.81
CA PRO A 17 -14.10 11.84 5.52
C PRO A 17 -13.91 13.03 4.59
N LYS A 18 -13.58 14.22 5.10
CA LYS A 18 -13.29 15.41 4.27
C LYS A 18 -12.09 15.21 3.32
N LEU A 19 -11.22 14.25 3.59
CA LEU A 19 -10.06 13.90 2.77
C LEU A 19 -10.38 12.89 1.67
N GLN A 20 -11.65 12.47 1.56
CA GLN A 20 -12.11 11.44 0.64
C GLN A 20 -12.81 12.03 -0.61
N PRO A 21 -12.81 11.31 -1.75
CA PRO A 21 -12.12 10.03 -1.99
C PRO A 21 -10.62 10.18 -2.22
N ASN A 22 -10.15 11.40 -2.48
CA ASN A 22 -8.75 11.72 -2.72
C ASN A 22 -8.35 13.01 -1.99
N PHE A 23 -7.24 12.95 -1.26
CA PHE A 23 -6.81 14.03 -0.37
C PHE A 23 -6.36 15.29 -1.14
N ASP A 24 -5.94 15.16 -2.39
CA ASP A 24 -5.31 16.24 -3.16
C ASP A 24 -6.31 17.34 -3.51
N ALA A 25 -7.60 17.02 -3.63
CA ALA A 25 -8.67 18.02 -3.78
C ALA A 25 -8.78 18.91 -2.55
N ALA A 26 -8.68 18.34 -1.34
CA ALA A 26 -8.70 19.09 -0.08
C ALA A 26 -7.47 20.01 0.06
N LEU A 27 -6.28 19.54 -0.35
CA LEU A 27 -5.07 20.37 -0.39
C LEU A 27 -5.19 21.53 -1.38
N LYS A 28 -5.63 21.25 -2.61
CA LYS A 28 -5.72 22.26 -3.68
C LYS A 28 -6.75 23.35 -3.39
N SER A 29 -7.83 23.00 -2.70
CA SER A 29 -8.88 23.95 -2.30
C SER A 29 -8.57 24.70 -1.00
N GLY A 30 -7.57 24.25 -0.22
CA GLY A 30 -7.29 24.76 1.12
C GLY A 30 -8.28 24.28 2.19
N ALA A 31 -9.11 23.27 1.88
CA ALA A 31 -10.01 22.65 2.85
C ALA A 31 -9.29 21.81 3.91
N ALA A 32 -8.05 21.40 3.62
CA ALA A 32 -7.12 20.79 4.57
C ALA A 32 -5.72 21.35 4.38
N SER A 33 -4.99 21.49 5.48
CA SER A 33 -3.56 21.77 5.50
C SER A 33 -2.75 20.55 5.08
N ARG A 34 -1.49 20.78 4.69
CA ARG A 34 -0.55 19.70 4.36
C ARG A 34 -0.31 18.81 5.57
N GLU A 35 -0.23 19.40 6.75
CA GLU A 35 -0.02 18.72 8.02
C GLU A 35 -1.19 17.78 8.34
N GLU A 36 -2.45 18.24 8.18
CA GLU A 36 -3.63 17.39 8.37
C GLU A 36 -3.63 16.16 7.44
N VAL A 37 -3.27 16.36 6.17
CA VAL A 37 -3.20 15.27 5.20
C VAL A 37 -2.02 14.33 5.47
N TRP A 38 -0.90 14.87 5.91
CA TRP A 38 0.28 14.09 6.24
C TRP A 38 0.03 13.17 7.43
N GLU A 39 -0.62 13.66 8.49
CA GLU A 39 -1.01 12.81 9.62
C GLU A 39 -2.02 11.75 9.20
N ALA A 40 -3.00 12.10 8.35
CA ALA A 40 -3.94 11.12 7.79
C ALA A 40 -3.24 9.99 7.01
N TYR A 41 -2.24 10.33 6.20
CA TYR A 41 -1.39 9.34 5.50
C TYR A 41 -0.64 8.44 6.51
N LEU A 42 -0.04 9.04 7.54
CA LEU A 42 0.67 8.28 8.57
C LEU A 42 -0.26 7.37 9.37
N ASP A 43 -1.50 7.79 9.64
CA ASP A 43 -2.48 6.95 10.33
C ASP A 43 -2.88 5.73 9.50
N ASN A 44 -3.02 5.89 8.18
CA ASN A 44 -3.28 4.75 7.29
C ASN A 44 -2.05 3.84 7.17
N LEU A 45 -0.85 4.42 7.19
CA LEU A 45 0.39 3.64 7.23
C LEU A 45 0.52 2.85 8.54
N ARG A 46 0.19 3.44 9.68
CA ARG A 46 0.18 2.74 10.99
C ARG A 46 -0.84 1.61 10.97
N PHE A 47 -2.06 1.88 10.50
CA PHE A 47 -3.11 0.87 10.37
C PHE A 47 -2.64 -0.38 9.60
N VAL A 48 -1.97 -0.21 8.46
CA VAL A 48 -1.48 -1.35 7.69
C VAL A 48 -0.25 -2.01 8.32
N LEU A 49 0.59 -1.24 9.01
CA LEU A 49 1.75 -1.79 9.72
C LEU A 49 1.33 -2.65 10.91
N ASP A 50 0.20 -2.37 11.56
CA ASP A 50 -0.38 -3.25 12.59
C ASP A 50 -0.75 -4.62 11.99
N GLU A 51 -1.30 -4.66 10.77
CA GLU A 51 -1.60 -5.90 10.05
C GLU A 51 -0.34 -6.64 9.56
N VAL A 52 0.73 -5.90 9.24
CA VAL A 52 2.04 -6.48 8.92
C VAL A 52 2.67 -7.07 10.16
N GLU A 53 2.58 -6.41 11.31
CA GLU A 53 3.05 -6.94 12.60
C GLU A 53 2.33 -8.25 12.93
N LEU A 54 1.00 -8.29 12.80
CA LEU A 54 0.21 -9.51 12.99
C LEU A 54 0.71 -10.66 12.11
N LEU A 55 1.04 -10.38 10.84
CA LEU A 55 1.61 -11.36 9.92
C LEU A 55 3.00 -11.84 10.36
N LEU A 56 3.89 -10.91 10.75
CA LEU A 56 5.24 -11.24 11.20
C LEU A 56 5.24 -12.09 12.48
N GLU A 57 4.23 -11.93 13.33
CA GLU A 57 4.03 -12.74 14.53
C GLU A 57 3.39 -14.11 14.29
N ASN A 58 2.97 -14.42 13.06
CA ASN A 58 2.27 -15.67 12.72
C ASN A 58 2.83 -16.31 11.44
N LEU A 59 4.13 -16.10 11.20
CA LEU A 59 4.83 -16.60 10.03
C LEU A 59 6.26 -17.02 10.39
N ASP A 60 6.66 -18.24 10.06
CA ASP A 60 8.02 -18.75 10.30
C ASP A 60 8.97 -18.44 9.12
N ARG A 61 9.74 -17.32 9.22
CA ARG A 61 10.71 -16.89 8.19
C ARG A 61 11.89 -16.10 8.76
N ASP A 62 13.11 -16.60 8.51
CA ASP A 62 14.37 -15.91 8.86
C ASP A 62 14.66 -14.62 8.06
N LYS A 63 13.99 -14.43 6.91
CA LYS A 63 14.24 -13.30 6.01
C LYS A 63 12.94 -12.77 5.44
N VAL A 64 12.59 -11.58 5.87
CA VAL A 64 11.46 -10.79 5.38
C VAL A 64 11.95 -9.42 4.95
N ILE A 65 11.45 -8.97 3.80
CA ILE A 65 11.68 -7.62 3.30
C ILE A 65 10.33 -6.93 3.21
N ILE A 66 10.23 -5.75 3.81
CA ILE A 66 9.07 -4.86 3.70
C ILE A 66 9.49 -3.68 2.83
N SER A 67 8.78 -3.49 1.74
CA SER A 67 9.02 -2.44 0.74
C SER A 67 7.69 -1.92 0.22
N ALA A 68 7.74 -0.77 -0.45
CA ALA A 68 6.63 -0.25 -1.24
C ALA A 68 6.95 -0.33 -2.74
N ASP A 69 5.92 -0.30 -3.57
CA ASP A 69 5.99 -0.16 -5.02
C ASP A 69 6.24 1.29 -5.45
N HIS A 70 5.70 2.26 -4.71
CA HIS A 70 5.98 3.69 -4.85
C HIS A 70 5.81 4.46 -3.52
N GLY A 71 6.18 5.74 -3.54
CA GLY A 71 5.84 6.72 -2.51
C GLY A 71 4.70 7.64 -2.95
N GLU A 72 4.48 8.74 -2.24
CA GLU A 72 3.31 9.60 -2.44
C GLU A 72 3.71 11.09 -2.42
N ALA A 73 3.13 11.91 -3.31
CA ALA A 73 3.36 13.35 -3.35
C ALA A 73 2.21 14.15 -2.73
N PHE A 74 2.56 15.19 -1.99
CA PHE A 74 1.65 16.06 -1.23
C PHE A 74 1.70 17.51 -1.70
N GLY A 75 2.12 17.74 -2.95
CA GLY A 75 2.25 19.06 -3.58
C GLY A 75 3.69 19.44 -3.93
N GLU A 76 4.68 18.59 -3.66
CA GLU A 76 6.07 18.84 -4.02
C GLU A 76 6.21 19.11 -5.52
N TYR A 77 6.74 20.28 -5.89
CA TYR A 77 6.86 20.73 -7.28
C TYR A 77 5.53 20.73 -8.07
N GLY A 78 4.39 20.85 -7.37
CA GLY A 78 3.05 20.80 -7.96
C GLY A 78 2.54 19.39 -8.26
N PHE A 79 3.31 18.34 -7.93
CA PHE A 79 2.85 16.96 -8.03
C PHE A 79 2.04 16.58 -6.80
N TYR A 80 0.92 15.93 -7.04
CA TYR A 80 0.08 15.33 -6.01
C TYR A 80 -0.14 13.88 -6.37
N ARG A 81 -0.30 13.06 -5.35
CA ARG A 81 -0.45 11.62 -5.49
C ARG A 81 0.79 11.01 -6.18
N HIS A 82 0.60 9.95 -6.95
CA HIS A 82 1.68 9.21 -7.64
C HIS A 82 1.39 9.10 -9.16
N PRO A 83 1.44 10.21 -9.91
CA PRO A 83 1.12 10.16 -11.34
C PRO A 83 2.09 9.26 -12.12
N PRO A 84 1.64 8.64 -13.23
CA PRO A 84 2.51 7.81 -14.06
C PRO A 84 3.78 8.57 -14.49
N ALA A 85 4.92 7.86 -14.45
CA ALA A 85 6.23 8.40 -14.78
C ALA A 85 6.68 9.61 -13.92
N CYS A 86 6.15 9.77 -12.71
CA CYS A 86 6.56 10.84 -11.81
C CYS A 86 8.07 10.77 -11.50
N PRO A 87 8.85 11.83 -11.75
CA PRO A 87 10.31 11.79 -11.61
C PRO A 87 10.79 12.09 -10.19
N ILE A 88 9.90 12.57 -9.30
CA ILE A 88 10.33 13.15 -8.04
C ILE A 88 10.70 12.08 -7.00
N PRO A 89 11.69 12.35 -6.13
CA PRO A 89 12.12 11.40 -5.12
C PRO A 89 11.03 10.95 -4.16
N SER A 90 10.06 11.79 -3.81
CA SER A 90 8.97 11.43 -2.88
C SER A 90 8.07 10.32 -3.41
N VAL A 91 7.99 10.14 -4.73
CA VAL A 91 7.23 9.04 -5.37
C VAL A 91 8.13 7.85 -5.68
N ARG A 92 9.43 8.07 -5.94
CA ARG A 92 10.34 7.01 -6.43
C ARG A 92 11.17 6.33 -5.36
N ARG A 93 11.42 6.99 -4.22
CA ARG A 93 12.22 6.42 -3.13
C ARG A 93 11.30 5.67 -2.18
N VAL A 94 11.48 4.36 -2.14
CA VAL A 94 10.71 3.45 -1.30
C VAL A 94 11.59 2.87 -0.20
N PRO A 95 11.01 2.48 0.95
CA PRO A 95 11.76 1.81 2.01
C PRO A 95 12.21 0.42 1.55
N TRP A 96 13.31 -0.06 2.15
CA TRP A 96 13.73 -1.45 2.07
C TRP A 96 14.11 -1.90 3.49
N ALA A 97 13.11 -2.35 4.24
CA ALA A 97 13.29 -2.78 5.62
C ALA A 97 13.51 -4.30 5.65
N ASN A 98 14.65 -4.75 6.19
CA ASN A 98 14.93 -6.16 6.41
C ASN A 98 14.54 -6.52 7.85
N THR A 99 13.87 -7.65 8.02
CA THR A 99 13.46 -8.20 9.33
C THR A 99 13.33 -9.72 9.24
N ASP A 100 13.02 -10.38 10.35
CA ASP A 100 12.56 -11.75 10.43
C ASP A 100 11.10 -11.81 10.89
N ALA A 101 10.51 -13.01 10.86
CA ALA A 101 9.19 -13.34 11.34
C ALA A 101 9.25 -14.65 12.14
N SER A 102 8.44 -14.75 13.19
CA SER A 102 8.34 -15.93 14.04
C SER A 102 6.88 -16.27 14.26
N ASP A 103 6.49 -17.53 14.02
CA ASP A 103 5.13 -17.99 14.25
C ASP A 103 4.87 -18.20 15.75
N LYS A 104 4.07 -17.31 16.34
CA LYS A 104 3.62 -17.37 17.74
C LYS A 104 2.30 -18.11 17.89
N GLU A 105 1.68 -18.55 16.79
CA GLU A 105 0.37 -19.21 16.76
C GLU A 105 -0.74 -18.40 17.47
N THR A 106 -0.66 -17.06 17.43
CA THR A 106 -1.62 -16.15 18.09
C THR A 106 -2.83 -15.82 17.23
N TYR A 107 -2.78 -16.12 15.93
CA TYR A 107 -3.84 -15.80 14.98
C TYR A 107 -4.10 -16.95 14.00
N GLU A 108 -5.36 -17.37 13.91
CA GLU A 108 -5.83 -18.32 12.90
C GLU A 108 -6.61 -17.56 11.81
N PRO A 109 -6.12 -17.52 10.56
CA PRO A 109 -6.80 -16.84 9.47
C PRO A 109 -8.18 -17.43 9.18
N LYS A 110 -9.20 -16.57 9.15
CA LYS A 110 -10.60 -16.96 8.84
C LYS A 110 -11.04 -16.62 7.42
N ALA A 111 -10.09 -16.25 6.56
CA ALA A 111 -10.41 -15.88 5.18
C ALA A 111 -11.08 -17.07 4.46
N PRO A 112 -12.14 -16.83 3.67
CA PRO A 112 -12.70 -17.87 2.83
C PRO A 112 -11.62 -18.39 1.88
N ALA A 113 -11.73 -19.66 1.49
CA ALA A 113 -10.88 -20.19 0.43
C ALA A 113 -10.96 -19.25 -0.78
N PRO A 114 -9.83 -18.98 -1.46
CA PRO A 114 -9.84 -18.13 -2.65
C PRO A 114 -10.90 -18.66 -3.60
N GLU A 115 -11.84 -17.81 -4.00
CA GLU A 115 -12.79 -18.16 -5.05
C GLU A 115 -11.97 -18.53 -6.28
N ALA A 116 -12.21 -19.73 -6.81
CA ALA A 116 -11.63 -20.13 -8.08
C ALA A 116 -12.11 -19.11 -9.11
N THR A 117 -11.26 -18.15 -9.44
CA THR A 117 -11.60 -17.15 -10.44
C THR A 117 -11.70 -17.92 -11.75
N GLU A 118 -12.90 -18.03 -12.31
CA GLU A 118 -13.05 -18.46 -13.70
C GLU A 118 -12.40 -17.36 -14.57
N THR A 119 -11.09 -17.48 -14.77
CA THR A 119 -10.33 -16.58 -15.61
C THR A 119 -10.68 -16.93 -17.05
N SER A 120 -11.46 -16.06 -17.71
CA SER A 120 -11.78 -16.19 -19.14
C SER A 120 -10.55 -16.10 -20.05
N SER A 121 -9.42 -15.59 -19.53
CA SER A 121 -8.12 -15.59 -20.18
C SER A 121 -7.17 -16.56 -19.49
N THR A 122 -6.45 -17.36 -20.28
CA THR A 122 -5.45 -18.29 -19.75
C THR A 122 -4.25 -17.53 -19.19
N VAL A 123 -3.45 -18.18 -18.34
CA VAL A 123 -2.20 -17.61 -17.81
C VAL A 123 -1.28 -17.15 -18.96
N ASP A 124 -1.24 -17.89 -20.06
CA ASP A 124 -0.43 -17.56 -21.24
C ASP A 124 -0.90 -16.28 -21.94
N ASP A 125 -2.21 -16.06 -22.06
CA ASP A 125 -2.75 -14.84 -22.67
C ASP A 125 -2.33 -13.60 -21.89
N ARG A 126 -2.39 -13.69 -20.55
CA ARG A 126 -1.95 -12.61 -19.65
C ARG A 126 -0.45 -12.36 -19.76
N LEU A 127 0.35 -13.43 -19.84
CA LEU A 127 1.80 -13.30 -19.97
C LEU A 127 2.21 -12.67 -21.30
N LYS A 128 1.49 -12.96 -22.41
CA LYS A 128 1.68 -12.28 -23.69
C LYS A 128 1.32 -10.79 -23.62
N GLU A 129 0.17 -10.46 -23.02
CA GLU A 129 -0.25 -9.06 -22.84
C GLU A 129 0.75 -8.25 -22.00
N LEU A 130 1.38 -8.90 -21.02
CA LEU A 130 2.43 -8.32 -20.18
C LEU A 130 3.83 -8.36 -20.83
N GLY A 131 3.98 -8.97 -22.02
CA GLY A 131 5.22 -9.04 -22.78
C GLY A 131 6.25 -10.06 -22.29
N TYR A 132 5.84 -11.04 -21.49
CA TYR A 132 6.69 -12.15 -21.02
C TYR A 132 6.75 -13.33 -22.01
N LEU A 133 5.81 -13.40 -22.96
CA LEU A 133 5.70 -14.42 -24.02
C LEU A 133 5.52 -13.79 -25.40
#